data_AF-A0A0S1MK87-F1
#
_entry.id   AF-A0A0S1MK87-F1
#
_cell.length_a   1.000
_cell.length_b   1.000
_cell.length_c   1.000
_cell.angle_alpha   90.00
_cell.angle_beta   90.00
_cell.angle_gamma   90.00
#
_symmetry.space_group_name_H-M   'P 1'
#
loop_
_entity.id
_entity.type
_entity.pdbx_description
1 polymer ?
#
loop_
_entity_poly.entity_id
_entity_poly.type
_entity_poly.pdbx_seq_one_letter_code
_entity_poly.pdbx_strand_id
1 'polypeptide(L)'
;MQTKILLALCLVAISQVNAHGAITAVQGSNGMTGEAFGVDQSTPRDGTKRNPFQTDSSIIRDREIASGKSSACGRTLAGGNNEIRTADLMPRLRIFL
;
A
#
# COMPACT_ATOMS: atom_id res chain seq x y z
N MET A 1 30.06 28.94 14.17
CA MET A 1 29.12 27.90 14.65
C MET A 1 27.82 27.89 13.85
N GLN A 2 27.22 29.05 13.53
CA GLN A 2 25.99 29.17 12.73
C GLN A 2 26.05 28.58 11.31
N THR A 3 27.16 28.76 10.57
CA THR A 3 27.30 28.27 9.19
C THR A 3 27.27 26.74 9.06
N LYS A 4 27.79 26.02 10.06
CA LYS A 4 27.77 24.56 10.09
C LYS A 4 26.36 24.00 10.33
N ILE A 5 25.59 24.68 11.19
CA ILE A 5 24.19 24.33 11.48
C ILE A 5 23.32 24.55 10.22
N LEU A 6 23.53 25.66 9.52
CA LEU A 6 22.81 25.95 8.28
C LEU A 6 23.12 24.91 7.19
N LEU A 7 24.39 24.55 7.02
CA LEU A 7 24.80 23.52 6.06
C LEU A 7 24.22 22.14 6.41
N ALA A 8 24.21 21.77 7.70
CA ALA A 8 23.59 20.52 8.16
C ALA A 8 22.07 20.49 7.90
N LEU A 9 21.36 21.60 8.13
CA LEU A 9 19.93 21.70 7.83
C LEU A 9 19.65 21.53 6.33
N CYS A 10 20.47 22.15 5.47
CA CYS A 10 20.35 21.99 4.03
C CYS A 10 20.55 20.52 3.62
N LEU A 11 21.58 19.85 4.14
CA LEU A 11 21.84 18.43 3.82
C LEU A 11 20.66 17.51 4.18
N VAL A 12 20.05 17.72 5.35
CA VAL A 12 18.89 16.93 5.80
C VAL A 12 17.63 17.21 4.96
N ALA A 13 17.45 18.46 4.52
CA ALA A 13 16.33 18.83 3.67
C ALA A 13 16.42 18.18 2.27
N ILE A 14 17.63 18.04 1.72
CA ILE A 14 17.85 17.45 0.38
C ILE A 14 17.79 15.91 0.43
N SER A 15 18.02 15.29 1.60
CA SER A 15 18.03 13.83 1.74
C SER A 15 16.64 13.18 1.90
N GLN A 16 15.55 13.93 1.73
CA GLN A 16 14.20 13.40 1.87
C GLN A 16 13.79 12.64 0.60
N VAL A 17 13.78 11.31 0.67
CA VAL A 17 13.23 10.45 -0.39
C VAL A 17 11.85 9.98 0.05
N ASN A 18 10.82 10.27 -0.74
CA ASN A 18 9.48 9.75 -0.53
C ASN A 18 9.24 8.58 -1.49
N ALA A 19 8.95 7.40 -0.95
CA ALA A 19 8.70 6.18 -1.71
C ALA A 19 7.48 5.45 -1.13
N HIS A 20 6.80 4.71 -2.00
CA HIS A 20 5.68 3.86 -1.63
C HIS A 20 6.04 2.42 -2.04
N GLY A 21 5.74 1.47 -1.16
CA GLY A 21 5.96 0.05 -1.42
C GLY A 21 4.64 -0.66 -1.65
N ALA A 22 4.63 -1.62 -2.56
CA ALA A 22 3.52 -2.55 -2.75
C ALA A 22 4.07 -3.97 -2.80
N ILE A 23 3.45 -4.89 -2.06
CA ILE A 23 3.80 -6.31 -2.10
C ILE A 23 2.97 -6.96 -3.20
N THR A 24 3.60 -7.18 -4.34
CA THR A 24 2.95 -7.77 -5.53
C THR A 24 3.13 -9.28 -5.61
N ALA A 25 4.10 -9.85 -4.88
CA ALA A 25 4.35 -11.27 -4.79
C ALA A 25 5.08 -11.64 -3.49
N VAL A 26 4.61 -12.69 -2.82
CA VAL A 26 5.28 -13.36 -1.71
C VAL A 26 5.24 -14.85 -1.98
N GLN A 27 6.40 -15.47 -2.18
CA GLN A 27 6.47 -16.92 -2.42
C GLN A 27 6.53 -17.65 -1.08
N GLY A 28 5.54 -18.50 -0.81
CA GLY A 28 5.55 -19.41 0.34
C GLY A 28 6.34 -20.68 0.04
N SER A 29 6.87 -21.32 1.08
CA SER A 29 7.52 -22.65 0.99
C SER A 29 6.57 -23.76 0.55
N ASN A 30 5.26 -23.51 0.63
CA ASN A 30 4.19 -24.36 0.13
C ASN A 30 3.94 -24.22 -1.39
N GLY A 31 4.78 -23.46 -2.11
CA GLY A 31 4.64 -23.26 -3.56
C GLY A 31 3.55 -22.25 -3.96
N MET A 32 2.84 -21.65 -3.00
CA MET A 32 1.82 -20.64 -3.27
C MET A 32 2.46 -19.25 -3.36
N THR A 33 1.95 -18.42 -4.27
CA THR A 33 2.36 -17.00 -4.36
C THR A 33 1.24 -16.13 -3.80
N GLY A 34 1.52 -15.35 -2.78
CA GLY A 34 0.59 -14.35 -2.27
C GLY A 34 0.85 -12.94 -2.79
N GLU A 35 -0.10 -12.03 -2.58
CA GLU A 35 0.05 -10.58 -2.84
C GLU A 35 -0.62 -9.77 -1.71
N ALA A 36 -0.34 -8.48 -1.59
CA ALA A 36 -1.02 -7.65 -0.61
C ALA A 36 -2.52 -7.48 -0.95
N PHE A 37 -3.33 -7.27 0.08
CA PHE A 37 -4.76 -7.15 -0.06
C PHE A 37 -5.15 -5.90 -0.87
N GLY A 38 -6.03 -6.08 -1.85
CA GLY A 38 -6.46 -5.01 -2.75
C GLY A 38 -5.50 -4.66 -3.89
N VAL A 39 -4.32 -5.30 -3.96
CA VAL A 39 -3.35 -5.11 -5.04
C VAL A 39 -3.96 -5.49 -6.39
N ASP A 40 -3.72 -4.62 -7.37
CA ASP A 40 -4.08 -4.81 -8.78
C ASP A 40 -2.82 -4.75 -9.63
N GLN A 41 -2.51 -5.84 -10.32
CA GLN A 41 -1.30 -5.97 -11.15
C GLN A 41 -1.30 -5.03 -12.36
N SER A 42 -2.47 -4.52 -12.76
CA SER A 42 -2.60 -3.52 -13.82
C SER A 42 -2.26 -2.09 -13.36
N THR A 43 -2.14 -1.85 -12.06
CA THR A 43 -1.76 -0.53 -11.52
C THR A 43 -0.33 -0.19 -11.96
N PRO A 44 -0.09 0.91 -12.70
CA PRO A 44 1.25 1.32 -13.09
C PRO A 44 2.04 1.74 -11.84
N ARG A 45 3.32 1.36 -11.71
CA ARG A 45 4.15 1.61 -10.51
C ARG A 45 5.42 2.40 -10.84
N ASP A 46 5.35 3.23 -11.86
CA ASP A 46 6.42 4.03 -12.44
C ASP A 46 6.32 5.53 -12.09
N GLY A 47 5.41 5.90 -11.19
CA GLY A 47 5.23 7.29 -10.75
C GLY A 47 4.96 7.43 -9.25
N THR A 48 4.97 8.67 -8.77
CA THR A 48 4.88 8.99 -7.33
C THR A 48 3.51 9.52 -6.90
N LYS A 49 2.63 9.84 -7.86
CA LYS A 49 1.30 10.38 -7.56
C LYS A 49 0.32 9.27 -7.16
N ARG A 50 -0.66 9.64 -6.34
CA ARG A 50 -1.74 8.73 -5.91
C ARG A 50 -2.53 8.12 -7.07
N ASN A 51 -2.81 8.89 -8.12
CA ASN A 51 -3.53 8.43 -9.32
C ASN A 51 -2.61 8.60 -10.55
N PRO A 52 -2.36 7.56 -11.35
CA PRO A 52 -2.83 6.17 -11.23
C PRO A 52 -1.98 5.26 -10.34
N PHE A 53 -0.86 5.73 -9.80
CA PHE A 53 0.20 4.82 -9.36
C PHE A 53 0.03 4.15 -7.98
N GLN A 54 -1.02 4.51 -7.25
CA GLN A 54 -1.31 3.99 -5.90
C GLN A 54 -2.81 3.73 -5.71
N THR A 55 -3.53 3.48 -6.80
CA THR A 55 -4.99 3.30 -6.76
C THR A 55 -5.41 1.99 -6.10
N ASP A 56 -4.50 1.02 -6.03
CA ASP A 56 -4.64 -0.27 -5.37
C ASP A 56 -4.13 -0.28 -3.91
N SER A 57 -3.66 0.86 -3.39
CA SER A 57 -3.23 0.97 -2.01
C SER A 57 -4.43 0.96 -1.06
N SER A 58 -4.38 0.07 -0.06
CA SER A 58 -5.43 -0.08 0.94
C SER A 58 -5.49 1.12 1.88
N ILE A 59 -6.67 1.72 1.99
CA ILE A 59 -6.98 2.83 2.88
C ILE A 59 -7.79 2.28 4.05
N ILE A 60 -7.17 2.21 5.22
CA ILE A 60 -7.79 1.77 6.47
C ILE A 60 -7.94 2.99 7.37
N ARG A 61 -9.17 3.30 7.75
CA ARG A 61 -9.49 4.46 8.60
C ARG A 61 -10.62 4.11 9.54
N ASP A 62 -10.42 4.34 10.83
CA ASP A 62 -11.42 4.04 11.86
C ASP A 62 -12.78 4.68 11.57
N ARG A 63 -12.79 5.93 11.09
CA ARG A 63 -14.04 6.61 10.69
C ARG A 63 -14.76 5.95 9.52
N GLU A 64 -14.03 5.31 8.59
CA GLU A 64 -14.62 4.60 7.45
C GLU A 64 -15.11 3.20 7.87
N ILE A 65 -14.46 2.59 8.86
CA ILE A 65 -14.91 1.35 9.50
C ILE A 65 -16.17 1.60 10.32
N ALA A 66 -16.17 2.61 11.19
CA ALA A 66 -17.29 2.96 12.06
C ALA A 66 -18.55 3.37 11.28
N SER A 67 -18.39 3.95 10.09
CA SER A 67 -19.52 4.32 9.21
C SER A 67 -19.96 3.21 8.25
N GLY A 68 -19.31 2.04 8.27
CA GLY A 68 -19.60 0.94 7.34
C GLY A 68 -19.16 1.20 5.89
N LYS A 69 -18.41 2.28 5.64
CA LYS A 69 -17.87 2.61 4.30
C LYS A 69 -16.72 1.69 3.89
N SER A 70 -16.05 1.08 4.87
CA SER A 70 -14.93 0.18 4.70
C SER A 70 -15.02 -0.95 5.71
N SER A 71 -14.56 -2.14 5.36
CA SER A 71 -14.36 -3.20 6.34
C SER A 71 -13.07 -2.96 7.14
N ALA A 72 -12.79 -3.83 8.12
CA ALA A 72 -11.49 -3.90 8.78
C ALA A 72 -10.34 -4.09 7.78
N CYS A 73 -10.64 -4.63 6.59
CA CYS A 73 -9.68 -4.81 5.52
C CYS A 73 -9.38 -3.54 4.69
N GLY A 74 -9.97 -2.40 5.05
CA GLY A 74 -9.79 -1.17 4.31
C GLY A 74 -10.53 -1.16 2.97
N ARG A 75 -10.15 -0.23 2.11
CA ARG A 75 -10.65 -0.13 0.73
C ARG A 75 -9.60 0.49 -0.17
N THR A 76 -9.63 0.17 -1.46
CA THR A 76 -8.76 0.81 -2.45
C THR A 76 -9.54 1.84 -3.28
N LEU A 77 -8.83 2.66 -4.05
CA LEU A 77 -9.45 3.63 -4.96
C LEU A 77 -9.97 2.97 -6.23
N ALA A 78 -9.25 1.95 -6.73
CA ALA A 78 -9.62 1.20 -7.92
C ALA A 78 -10.68 0.12 -7.61
N GLY A 79 -10.49 -0.66 -6.55
CA GLY A 79 -11.28 -1.86 -6.23
C GLY A 79 -12.37 -1.67 -5.18
N GLY A 80 -12.45 -0.51 -4.51
CA GLY A 80 -13.46 -0.28 -3.48
C GLY A 80 -13.20 -1.08 -2.21
N ASN A 81 -14.26 -1.51 -1.52
CA ASN A 81 -14.15 -2.16 -0.21
C ASN A 81 -13.42 -3.50 -0.30
N ASN A 82 -12.42 -3.69 0.55
CA ASN A 82 -11.72 -4.96 0.68
C ASN A 82 -12.51 -5.85 1.63
N GLU A 83 -12.86 -7.08 1.24
CA GLU A 83 -13.65 -7.98 2.09
C GLU A 83 -12.88 -9.28 2.37
N ILE A 84 -12.88 -9.74 3.63
CA ILE A 84 -12.43 -11.09 3.95
C ILE A 84 -13.49 -12.06 3.44
N ARG A 85 -13.35 -12.50 2.19
CA ARG A 85 -14.18 -13.58 1.68
C ARG A 85 -13.72 -14.87 2.35
N THR A 86 -14.60 -15.50 3.11
CA THR A 86 -14.32 -16.77 3.78
C THR A 86 -14.01 -17.83 2.70
N ALA A 87 -12.73 -18.08 2.47
CA ALA A 87 -12.20 -19.10 1.56
C ALA A 87 -12.75 -19.04 0.11
N ASP A 88 -12.28 -18.09 -0.71
CA ASP A 88 -12.43 -18.28 -2.16
C ASP A 88 -11.25 -19.10 -2.70
N LEU A 89 -11.61 -20.21 -3.35
CA LEU A 89 -10.80 -21.20 -4.05
C LEU A 89 -9.85 -20.59 -5.08
N MET A 90 -8.77 -19.92 -4.66
CA MET A 90 -7.77 -19.33 -5.56
C MET A 90 -6.33 -19.68 -5.16
N PRO A 91 -5.43 -19.90 -6.14
CA PRO A 91 -4.03 -20.33 -5.94
C PRO A 91 -3.11 -19.24 -5.36
N ARG A 92 -3.65 -18.11 -4.88
CA ARG A 92 -2.86 -16.97 -4.40
C ARG A 92 -3.39 -16.39 -3.08
N LEU A 93 -2.53 -16.37 -2.07
CA LEU A 93 -2.83 -15.91 -0.71
C LEU A 93 -2.79 -14.37 -0.62
N ARG A 94 -3.87 -13.71 -0.20
CA ARG A 94 -3.85 -12.24 0.01
C ARG A 94 -3.53 -11.90 1.46
N ILE A 95 -2.47 -11.12 1.69
CA ILE A 95 -1.97 -10.75 3.03
C ILE A 95 -2.37 -9.32 3.39
N PHE A 96 -2.74 -9.11 4.64
CA PHE A 96 -3.06 -7.81 5.22
C PHE A 96 -1.76 -7.12 5.69
N LEU A 97 -1.42 -5.94 5.17
CA LEU A 97 -0.33 -5.09 5.68
C LEU A 97 -0.89 -3.82 6.31
#